data_AF-A0A067JRZ7-F1
#
_entry.id   AF-A0A067JRZ7-F1
#
_cell.length_a   1.000
_cell.length_b   1.000
_cell.length_c   1.000
_cell.angle_alpha   90.00
_cell.angle_beta   90.00
_cell.angle_gamma   90.00
#
_symmetry.space_group_name_H-M   'P 1'
#
loop_
_entity.id
_entity.type
_entity.pdbx_description
1 polymer ?
#
loop_
_entity_poly.entity_id
_entity_poly.type
_entity_poly.pdbx_seq_one_letter_code
_entity_poly.pdbx_strand_id
1 'polypeptide(L)'
;MAVLEKYPSIFHVGGGSDRTPPFVNLTEKAMKIADQEHEARESMEPILVKNLRKLLMMSVDCRVPLEKIEFIENELVLPQDFKNCLIPKYPEYFSVKDVNGKAYLHLENWDSSLAVTAREERLSLEGVSASNTPKKKVRISKDGNFLGPFAFRMCFPAGFRPNASYLEELSFLLHT
;
A
#
# COMPACT_ATOMS: atom_id res chain seq x y z
N MET A 1 -0.27 31.27 22.63
CA MET A 1 -1.37 32.07 22.06
C MET A 1 -1.32 32.16 20.52
N ALA A 2 -0.15 32.20 19.87
CA ALA A 2 -0.05 32.48 18.43
C ALA A 2 -0.59 31.42 17.43
N VAL A 3 -0.94 30.19 17.84
CA VAL A 3 -1.40 29.15 16.90
C VAL A 3 -2.91 29.20 16.69
N LEU A 4 -3.70 29.42 17.75
CA LEU A 4 -5.16 29.43 17.67
C LEU A 4 -5.67 30.57 16.78
N GLU A 5 -5.06 31.75 16.88
CA GLU A 5 -5.39 32.92 16.07
C GLU A 5 -4.94 32.80 14.61
N LYS A 6 -3.92 31.98 14.33
CA LYS A 6 -3.42 31.76 12.96
C LYS A 6 -4.32 30.84 12.13
N TYR A 7 -5.14 30.01 12.77
CA TYR A 7 -5.96 29.00 12.10
C TYR A 7 -7.43 29.04 12.55
N PRO A 8 -8.15 30.16 12.34
CA PRO A 8 -9.56 30.31 12.73
C PRO A 8 -10.51 29.38 11.95
N SER A 9 -10.04 28.81 10.83
CA SER A 9 -10.78 27.78 10.09
C SER A 9 -10.75 26.41 10.79
N ILE A 10 -9.76 26.16 11.65
CA ILE A 10 -9.56 24.89 12.35
C ILE A 10 -10.04 24.98 13.79
N PHE A 11 -9.67 26.05 14.49
CA PHE A 11 -9.97 26.22 15.92
C PHE A 11 -11.03 27.28 16.16
N HIS A 12 -12.01 26.94 16.98
CA HIS A 12 -12.98 27.85 17.56
C HIS A 12 -12.60 28.11 19.02
N VAL A 13 -12.31 29.37 19.34
CA VAL A 13 -12.06 29.82 20.72
C VAL A 13 -13.32 30.54 21.23
N GLY A 14 -13.81 30.12 22.38
CA GLY A 14 -14.99 30.70 23.03
C GLY A 14 -14.79 30.88 24.53
N GLY A 15 -15.74 31.57 25.19
CA GLY A 15 -15.65 31.91 26.61
C GLY A 15 -14.86 33.21 26.88
N GLY A 16 -14.69 33.57 28.15
CA GLY A 16 -13.97 34.79 28.54
C GLY A 16 -14.84 36.04 28.78
N SER A 17 -16.16 35.89 28.90
CA SER A 17 -17.02 36.88 29.58
C SER A 17 -17.58 36.28 30.88
N ASP A 18 -17.85 37.16 31.85
CA ASP A 18 -17.87 37.04 33.33
C ASP A 18 -18.35 35.75 34.04
N ARG A 19 -18.75 34.67 33.36
CA ARG A 19 -19.18 33.40 33.98
C ARG A 19 -18.79 32.12 33.23
N THR A 20 -18.05 32.17 32.12
CA THR A 20 -17.60 30.95 31.40
C THR A 20 -16.09 30.89 31.24
N PRO A 21 -15.44 29.76 31.61
CA PRO A 21 -14.02 29.57 31.37
C PRO A 21 -13.73 29.55 29.86
N PRO A 22 -12.58 30.07 29.41
CA PRO A 22 -12.20 29.99 28.01
C PRO A 22 -12.04 28.53 27.60
N PHE A 23 -12.56 28.18 26.42
CA PHE A 23 -12.46 26.85 25.83
C PHE A 23 -12.03 26.94 24.36
N VAL A 24 -11.49 25.83 23.87
CA VAL A 24 -11.05 25.68 22.48
C VAL A 24 -11.66 24.38 21.94
N ASN A 25 -12.35 24.48 20.82
CA ASN A 25 -12.90 23.34 20.10
C ASN A 25 -12.45 23.37 18.64
N LEU A 26 -12.58 22.25 17.94
CA LEU A 26 -12.52 22.26 16.47
C LEU A 26 -13.76 22.97 15.92
N THR A 27 -13.61 23.66 14.79
CA THR A 27 -14.77 24.12 14.02
C THR A 27 -15.55 22.92 13.49
N GLU A 28 -16.84 23.09 13.16
CA GLU A 28 -17.67 22.03 12.57
C GLU A 28 -17.03 21.43 11.31
N LYS A 29 -16.38 22.26 10.48
CA LYS A 29 -15.65 21.80 9.29
C LYS A 29 -14.45 20.95 9.66
N ALA A 30 -13.65 21.37 10.65
CA ALA A 30 -12.47 20.64 11.07
C ALA A 30 -12.84 19.32 11.77
N MET A 31 -13.92 19.30 12.55
CA MET A 31 -14.47 18.09 13.14
C MET A 31 -14.92 17.10 12.07
N LYS A 32 -15.66 17.55 11.05
CA LYS A 32 -16.06 16.70 9.93
C LYS A 32 -14.86 16.10 9.18
N ILE A 33 -13.79 16.86 8.99
CA ILE A 33 -12.56 16.35 8.35
C ILE A 33 -11.89 15.30 9.24
N ALA A 34 -11.82 15.52 10.55
CA ALA A 34 -11.27 14.55 11.50
C ALA A 34 -12.07 13.24 11.49
N ASP A 35 -13.41 13.32 11.42
CA ASP A 35 -14.28 12.14 11.32
C ASP A 35 -14.02 11.39 9.99
N GLN A 36 -13.92 12.11 8.87
CA GLN A 36 -13.58 11.51 7.57
C GLN A 36 -12.19 10.86 7.56
N GLU A 37 -11.20 11.47 8.21
CA GLU A 37 -9.87 10.88 8.37
C GLU A 37 -9.94 9.59 9.19
N HIS A 38 -10.72 9.58 10.27
CA HIS A 38 -10.91 8.40 11.09
C HIS A 38 -11.56 7.26 10.29
N GLU A 39 -12.66 7.54 9.58
CA GLU A 39 -13.32 6.58 8.69
C GLU A 39 -12.38 6.04 7.60
N ALA A 40 -11.58 6.93 7.00
CA ALA A 40 -10.59 6.54 6.00
C ALA A 40 -9.51 5.62 6.58
N ARG A 41 -9.01 5.90 7.78
CA ARG A 41 -8.02 5.05 8.49
C ARG A 41 -8.57 3.66 8.76
N GLU A 42 -9.79 3.55 9.27
CA GLU A 42 -10.44 2.26 9.51
C GLU A 42 -10.62 1.48 8.20
N SER A 43 -11.01 2.15 7.11
CA SER A 43 -11.14 1.54 5.78
C SER A 43 -9.81 1.04 5.18
N MET A 44 -8.69 1.65 5.61
CA MET A 44 -7.35 1.31 5.15
C MET A 44 -6.76 0.10 5.89
N GLU A 45 -7.25 -0.22 7.10
CA GLU A 45 -6.72 -1.29 7.94
C GLU A 45 -6.55 -2.63 7.19
N PRO A 46 -7.53 -3.14 6.41
CA PRO A 46 -7.37 -4.38 5.65
C PRO A 46 -6.23 -4.32 4.61
N ILE A 47 -5.99 -3.14 4.03
CA ILE A 47 -4.92 -2.91 3.05
C ILE A 47 -3.56 -2.96 3.76
N LEU A 48 -3.45 -2.34 4.94
CA LEU A 48 -2.22 -2.38 5.75
C LEU A 48 -1.88 -3.81 6.18
N VAL A 49 -2.88 -4.58 6.62
CA VAL A 49 -2.71 -6.00 6.96
C VAL A 49 -2.24 -6.80 5.76
N LYS A 50 -2.85 -6.61 4.58
CA LYS A 50 -2.43 -7.27 3.34
C LYS A 50 -0.97 -6.91 2.98
N ASN A 51 -0.60 -5.63 3.09
CA ASN A 51 0.76 -5.17 2.80
C ASN A 51 1.79 -5.74 3.77
N LEU A 52 1.48 -5.76 5.07
CA LEU A 52 2.36 -6.32 6.09
C LEU A 52 2.53 -7.84 5.92
N ARG A 53 1.45 -8.57 5.58
CA ARG A 53 1.53 -9.99 5.20
C ARG A 53 2.46 -10.20 4.01
N LYS A 54 2.28 -9.44 2.92
CA LYS A 54 3.15 -9.52 1.74
C LYS A 54 4.62 -9.19 2.06
N LEU A 55 4.89 -8.18 2.89
CA LEU A 55 6.23 -7.85 3.35
C LEU A 55 6.90 -9.03 4.05
N LEU A 56 6.19 -9.66 5.00
CA LEU A 56 6.70 -10.83 5.70
C LEU A 56 6.89 -12.01 4.74
N MET A 57 5.95 -12.26 3.82
CA MET A 57 6.07 -13.32 2.80
C MET A 57 7.31 -13.17 1.92
N MET A 58 7.78 -11.95 1.66
CA MET A 58 9.00 -11.69 0.90
C MET A 58 10.28 -11.73 1.74
N SER A 59 10.15 -11.82 3.07
CA SER A 59 11.26 -11.79 4.01
C SER A 59 11.77 -13.20 4.31
N VAL A 60 13.06 -13.31 4.65
CA VAL A 60 13.67 -14.57 5.07
C VAL A 60 12.93 -15.13 6.29
N ASP A 61 12.64 -16.43 6.27
CA ASP A 61 11.88 -17.15 7.30
C ASP A 61 10.49 -16.54 7.62
N CYS A 62 9.93 -15.74 6.70
CA CYS A 62 8.66 -15.04 6.89
C CYS A 62 8.60 -14.15 8.15
N ARG A 63 9.74 -13.53 8.52
CA ARG A 63 9.86 -12.70 9.72
C ARG A 63 10.73 -11.47 9.51
N VAL A 64 10.46 -10.42 10.28
CA VAL A 64 11.23 -9.17 10.28
C VAL A 64 11.38 -8.67 11.73
N PRO A 65 12.55 -8.14 12.14
CA PRO A 65 12.68 -7.51 13.45
C PRO A 65 11.66 -6.38 13.61
N LEU A 66 10.97 -6.33 14.74
CA LEU A 66 9.89 -5.37 14.96
C LEU A 66 10.40 -3.91 14.92
N GLU A 67 11.62 -3.69 15.42
CA GLU A 67 12.36 -2.42 15.34
C GLU A 67 12.54 -1.93 13.88
N LYS A 68 12.72 -2.85 12.92
CA LYS A 68 12.88 -2.48 11.51
C LYS A 68 11.56 -2.06 10.88
N ILE A 69 10.45 -2.68 11.28
CA ILE A 69 9.11 -2.28 10.83
C ILE A 69 8.77 -0.91 11.41
N GLU A 70 9.04 -0.70 12.71
CA GLU A 70 8.86 0.61 13.38
C GLU A 70 9.69 1.71 12.71
N PHE A 71 10.93 1.42 12.32
CA PHE A 71 11.77 2.38 11.60
C PHE A 71 11.17 2.85 10.27
N ILE A 72 10.37 2.02 9.58
CA ILE A 72 9.74 2.35 8.29
C ILE A 72 8.22 2.49 8.39
N GLU A 73 7.66 2.66 9.60
CA GLU A 73 6.21 2.60 9.82
C GLU A 73 5.44 3.64 9.01
N ASN A 74 6.01 4.84 8.86
CA ASN A 74 5.43 5.93 8.07
C ASN A 74 5.37 5.60 6.57
N GLU A 75 6.41 4.95 6.04
CA GLU A 75 6.47 4.52 4.63
C GLU A 75 5.49 3.38 4.34
N LEU A 76 5.21 2.56 5.36
CA LEU A 76 4.19 1.50 5.31
C LEU A 76 2.78 2.00 5.65
N VAL A 77 2.65 3.28 6.01
CA VAL A 77 1.39 3.92 6.45
C VAL A 77 0.76 3.17 7.64
N LEU A 78 1.60 2.62 8.51
CA LEU A 78 1.15 1.94 9.72
C LEU A 78 0.76 2.96 10.80
N PRO A 79 -0.22 2.65 11.66
CA PRO A 79 -0.46 3.42 12.86
C PRO A 79 0.80 3.47 13.73
N GLN A 80 1.10 4.63 14.34
CA GLN A 80 2.28 4.80 15.21
C GLN A 80 2.31 3.79 16.39
N ASP A 81 1.15 3.27 16.79
CA ASP A 81 0.98 2.27 17.83
C ASP A 81 0.59 0.89 17.28
N PHE A 82 0.90 0.58 16.01
CA PHE A 82 0.50 -0.67 15.32
C PHE A 82 0.82 -1.93 16.12
N LYS A 83 1.89 -1.93 16.91
CA LYS A 83 2.28 -3.04 17.79
C LYS A 83 1.19 -3.41 18.80
N ASN A 84 0.45 -2.43 19.27
CA ASN A 84 -0.60 -2.58 20.28
C ASN A 84 -2.00 -2.54 19.67
N CYS A 85 -2.21 -1.82 18.58
CA CYS A 85 -3.54 -1.63 18.00
C CYS A 85 -3.82 -2.54 16.79
N LEU A 86 -2.82 -2.85 15.95
CA LEU A 86 -2.99 -3.60 14.71
C LEU A 86 -2.61 -5.07 14.87
N ILE A 87 -1.40 -5.36 15.36
CA ILE A 87 -0.88 -6.74 15.47
C ILE A 87 -1.82 -7.63 16.31
N PRO A 88 -2.30 -7.21 17.50
CA PRO A 88 -3.15 -8.06 18.34
C PRO A 88 -4.54 -8.32 17.77
N LYS A 89 -5.01 -7.50 16.81
CA LYS A 89 -6.30 -7.70 16.13
C LYS A 89 -6.28 -8.88 15.14
N TYR A 90 -5.09 -9.27 14.67
CA TYR A 90 -4.90 -10.29 13.63
C TYR A 90 -3.96 -11.42 14.08
N PRO A 91 -4.26 -12.12 15.20
CA PRO A 91 -3.42 -13.20 15.73
C PRO A 91 -3.29 -14.40 14.78
N GLU A 92 -4.23 -14.57 13.85
CA GLU A 92 -4.20 -15.60 12.81
C GLU A 92 -3.15 -15.33 11.72
N TYR A 93 -2.71 -14.07 11.58
CA TYR A 93 -1.71 -13.66 10.61
C TYR A 93 -0.37 -13.34 11.26
N PHE A 94 -0.38 -12.73 12.44
CA PHE A 94 0.82 -12.18 13.05
C PHE A 94 1.07 -12.73 14.45
N SER A 95 2.34 -12.96 14.75
CA SER A 95 2.80 -13.16 16.12
C SER A 95 4.11 -12.42 16.36
N VAL A 96 4.35 -12.04 17.62
CA VAL A 96 5.62 -11.45 18.03
C VAL A 96 6.38 -12.50 18.84
N LYS A 97 7.59 -12.84 18.39
CA LYS A 97 8.45 -13.85 19.04
C LYS A 97 9.82 -13.25 19.34
N ASP A 98 10.39 -13.63 20.48
CA ASP A 98 11.76 -13.28 20.82
C ASP A 98 12.74 -14.21 20.08
N VAL A 99 13.73 -13.62 19.42
CA VAL A 99 14.84 -14.33 18.79
C VAL A 99 16.13 -13.63 19.22
N ASN A 100 16.88 -14.28 20.11
CA ASN A 100 18.14 -13.77 20.66
C ASN A 100 18.00 -12.40 21.36
N GLY A 101 16.93 -12.21 22.14
CA GLY A 101 16.67 -10.97 22.88
C GLY A 101 16.11 -9.83 22.02
N LYS A 102 15.65 -10.13 20.80
CA LYS A 102 15.03 -9.18 19.90
C LYS A 102 13.65 -9.66 19.49
N ALA A 103 12.67 -8.77 19.53
CA ALA A 103 11.33 -9.05 19.06
C ALA A 103 11.28 -9.08 17.52
N TYR A 104 10.72 -10.16 16.96
CA TYR A 104 10.44 -10.32 15.54
C TYR A 104 8.94 -10.44 15.33
N LEU A 105 8.44 -9.77 14.29
CA LEU A 105 7.12 -10.04 13.75
C LEU A 105 7.22 -11.25 12.81
N HIS A 106 6.39 -12.25 13.05
CA HIS A 106 6.28 -13.47 12.25
C HIS A 106 4.95 -13.52 11.52
N LEU A 107 4.97 -14.08 10.31
CA LEU A 107 3.77 -14.52 9.62
C LEU A 107 3.41 -15.94 10.09
N GLU A 108 2.21 -16.12 10.63
CA GLU A 108 1.73 -17.44 11.09
C GLU A 108 1.12 -18.26 9.96
N ASN A 109 0.45 -17.62 9.00
CA ASN A 109 -0.22 -18.30 7.90
C ASN A 109 0.16 -17.71 6.54
N TRP A 110 0.82 -18.54 5.73
CA TRP A 110 1.13 -18.22 4.34
C TRP A 110 -0.12 -18.32 3.46
N ASP A 111 -0.36 -17.30 2.66
CA ASP A 111 -1.52 -17.23 1.77
C ASP A 111 -1.08 -17.05 0.32
N SER A 112 -1.12 -18.13 -0.45
CA SER A 112 -0.69 -18.13 -1.84
C SER A 112 -1.54 -17.20 -2.73
N SER A 113 -2.75 -16.82 -2.31
CA SER A 113 -3.55 -15.82 -3.05
C SER A 113 -2.94 -14.42 -2.99
N LEU A 114 -2.10 -14.14 -1.98
CA LEU A 114 -1.35 -12.90 -1.86
C LEU A 114 -0.05 -12.90 -2.66
N ALA A 115 0.46 -14.07 -3.03
CA ALA A 115 1.67 -14.26 -3.83
C ALA A 115 1.41 -13.99 -5.34
N VAL A 116 0.64 -12.94 -5.61
CA VAL A 116 0.31 -12.46 -6.95
C VAL A 116 0.84 -11.03 -7.06
N THR A 117 1.62 -10.79 -8.11
CA THR A 117 2.17 -9.48 -8.41
C THR A 117 1.07 -8.55 -8.93
N ALA A 118 1.22 -7.24 -8.72
CA ALA A 118 0.29 -6.24 -9.29
C ALA A 118 0.17 -6.33 -10.83
N ARG A 119 1.19 -6.91 -11.48
CA ARG A 119 1.20 -7.20 -12.91
C ARG A 119 0.24 -8.32 -13.26
N GLU A 120 0.35 -9.46 -12.59
CA GLU A 120 -0.52 -10.62 -12.80
C GLU A 120 -1.99 -10.28 -12.50
N GLU A 121 -2.23 -9.51 -11.43
CA GLU A 121 -3.57 -9.02 -11.07
C GLU A 121 -4.15 -8.09 -12.15
N ARG A 122 -3.34 -7.24 -12.78
CA ARG A 122 -3.80 -6.41 -13.91
C ARG A 122 -4.15 -7.23 -15.14
N LEU A 123 -3.32 -8.22 -15.48
CA LEU A 123 -3.56 -9.08 -16.65
C LEU A 123 -4.83 -9.91 -16.52
N SER A 124 -5.16 -10.38 -15.32
CA SER A 124 -6.42 -11.09 -15.08
C SER A 124 -7.64 -10.17 -15.25
N LEU A 125 -7.56 -8.90 -14.82
CA LEU A 125 -8.61 -7.89 -15.02
C LEU A 125 -8.82 -7.52 -16.50
N GLU A 126 -7.74 -7.50 -17.30
CA GLU A 126 -7.79 -7.22 -18.73
C GLU A 126 -8.35 -8.39 -19.57
N GLY A 127 -8.75 -9.51 -18.92
CA GLY A 127 -9.42 -10.64 -19.57
C GLY A 127 -8.50 -11.50 -20.44
N VAL A 128 -7.19 -11.32 -20.35
CA VAL A 128 -6.20 -12.10 -21.09
C VAL A 128 -5.92 -13.39 -20.32
N SER A 129 -6.78 -14.39 -20.49
CA SER A 129 -6.48 -15.74 -20.00
C SER A 129 -5.12 -16.18 -20.52
N ALA A 130 -4.31 -16.76 -19.64
CA ALA A 130 -3.09 -17.49 -19.98
C ALA A 130 -3.47 -18.73 -20.80
N SER A 131 -3.94 -18.54 -22.02
CA SER A 131 -4.09 -19.60 -22.98
C SER A 131 -2.67 -20.08 -23.29
N ASN A 132 -2.43 -21.36 -22.99
CA ASN A 132 -1.30 -22.12 -23.50
C ASN A 132 -1.34 -22.08 -25.03
N THR A 133 -0.90 -20.98 -25.63
CA THR A 133 -0.73 -20.87 -27.07
C THR A 133 0.71 -21.24 -27.35
N PRO A 134 0.95 -22.29 -28.17
CA PRO A 134 2.28 -22.78 -28.41
C PRO A 134 3.06 -21.70 -29.17
N LYS A 135 4.22 -21.33 -28.62
CA LYS A 135 5.37 -20.70 -29.28
C LYS A 135 5.17 -20.42 -30.78
N LYS A 136 4.53 -19.31 -31.15
CA LYS A 136 4.67 -18.63 -32.44
C LYS A 136 3.85 -17.34 -32.45
N LYS A 137 4.57 -16.22 -32.41
CA LYS A 137 4.13 -14.81 -32.43
C LYS A 137 3.54 -14.31 -31.10
N VAL A 138 4.42 -13.69 -30.32
CA VAL A 138 4.05 -12.74 -29.27
C VAL A 138 3.07 -11.73 -29.90
N ARG A 139 1.84 -11.67 -29.40
CA ARG A 139 0.83 -10.71 -29.90
C ARG A 139 1.13 -9.35 -29.29
N ILE A 140 1.84 -8.52 -30.04
CA ILE A 140 2.03 -7.11 -29.69
C ILE A 140 0.77 -6.34 -30.10
N SER A 141 0.20 -5.60 -29.16
CA SER A 141 -0.98 -4.76 -29.40
C SER A 141 -0.60 -3.49 -30.18
N LYS A 142 -1.59 -2.78 -30.74
CA LYS A 142 -1.40 -1.57 -31.56
C LYS A 142 -0.72 -0.42 -30.81
N ASP A 143 -0.75 -0.45 -29.48
CA ASP A 143 -0.07 0.48 -28.58
C ASP A 143 1.39 0.08 -28.28
N GLY A 144 1.90 -0.98 -28.91
CA GLY A 144 3.29 -1.45 -28.75
C GLY A 144 3.52 -2.26 -27.49
N ASN A 145 2.46 -2.67 -26.78
CA ASN A 145 2.55 -3.46 -25.56
C ASN A 145 2.47 -4.96 -25.83
N PHE A 146 3.26 -5.72 -25.06
CA PHE A 146 3.24 -7.17 -25.06
C PHE A 146 2.09 -7.69 -24.19
N LEU A 147 1.37 -8.68 -24.70
CA LEU A 147 0.36 -9.41 -23.92
C LEU A 147 0.99 -10.67 -23.34
N GLY A 148 1.13 -10.71 -22.02
CA GLY A 148 1.63 -11.89 -21.33
C GLY A 148 1.71 -11.71 -19.82
N PRO A 149 1.65 -12.80 -19.03
CA PRO A 149 1.67 -12.76 -17.56
C PRO A 149 2.89 -11.99 -17.02
N PHE A 150 3.99 -12.02 -17.77
CA PHE A 150 5.23 -11.34 -17.47
C PHE A 150 5.59 -10.26 -18.50
N ALA A 151 4.60 -9.48 -18.99
CA ALA A 151 4.84 -8.30 -19.83
C ALA A 151 4.71 -6.97 -19.06
N PHE A 152 5.69 -6.06 -19.19
CA PHE A 152 5.62 -4.73 -18.57
C PHE A 152 4.85 -3.83 -19.52
N ARG A 153 4.00 -2.96 -18.96
CA ARG A 153 3.34 -1.94 -19.77
C ARG A 153 4.36 -0.85 -20.10
N MET A 154 4.66 -0.71 -21.36
CA MET A 154 5.53 0.30 -21.93
C MET A 154 4.68 1.52 -22.31
N CYS A 155 5.18 2.69 -21.93
CA CYS A 155 4.67 3.98 -22.39
C CYS A 155 5.67 4.55 -23.38
N PHE A 156 5.20 4.89 -24.59
CA PHE A 156 6.03 5.50 -25.61
C PHE A 156 5.78 7.01 -25.68
N PRO A 157 6.82 7.82 -25.98
CA PRO A 157 6.64 9.26 -26.18
C PRO A 157 5.58 9.59 -27.24
N ALA A 158 4.94 10.74 -27.10
CA ALA A 158 3.94 11.20 -28.07
C ALA A 158 4.54 11.25 -29.49
N GLY A 159 3.84 10.65 -30.46
CA GLY A 159 4.30 10.54 -31.86
C GLY A 159 5.22 9.36 -32.15
N PHE A 160 5.76 8.68 -31.14
CA PHE A 160 6.52 7.46 -31.36
C PHE A 160 5.59 6.28 -31.69
N ARG A 161 5.85 5.63 -32.82
CA ARG A 161 5.14 4.43 -33.27
C ARG A 161 6.18 3.31 -33.40
N PRO A 162 6.31 2.42 -32.40
CA PRO A 162 7.28 1.34 -32.48
C PRO A 162 6.97 0.45 -33.69
N ASN A 163 7.98 0.22 -34.52
CA ASN A 163 7.87 -0.69 -35.66
C ASN A 163 8.14 -2.14 -35.21
N ALA A 164 7.92 -3.10 -36.12
CA ALA A 164 8.06 -4.52 -35.78
C ALA A 164 9.48 -4.90 -35.31
N SER A 165 10.55 -4.34 -35.90
CA SER A 165 11.93 -4.69 -35.51
C SER A 165 12.26 -4.17 -34.12
N TYR A 166 11.84 -2.94 -33.80
CA TYR A 166 12.03 -2.35 -32.48
C TYR A 166 11.33 -3.17 -31.37
N LEU A 167 10.15 -3.69 -31.67
CA LEU A 167 9.42 -4.54 -30.74
C LEU A 167 10.04 -5.93 -30.61
N GLU A 168 10.60 -6.50 -31.69
CA GLU A 168 11.32 -7.77 -31.59
C GLU A 168 12.56 -7.64 -30.70
N GLU A 169 13.35 -6.58 -30.84
CA GLU A 169 14.51 -6.29 -29.97
C GLU A 169 14.10 -6.16 -28.49
N LEU A 170 13.03 -5.42 -28.20
CA LEU A 170 12.51 -5.31 -26.83
C LEU A 170 12.03 -6.65 -26.27
N SER A 171 11.47 -7.51 -27.13
CA SER A 171 11.00 -8.83 -26.69
C SER A 171 12.16 -9.70 -26.19
N PHE A 172 13.32 -9.65 -26.84
CA PHE A 172 14.51 -10.40 -26.43
C PHE A 172 15.04 -9.97 -25.07
N LEU A 173 14.99 -8.68 -24.76
CA LEU A 173 15.44 -8.13 -23.48
C LEU A 173 14.52 -8.51 -22.31
N LEU A 174 13.27 -8.89 -22.58
CA LEU A 174 12.27 -9.21 -21.55
C LEU A 174 12.20 -10.72 -21.21
N HIS A 175 13.01 -11.57 -21.88
CA HIS A 175 13.02 -13.02 -21.68
C HIS A 175 14.25 -13.55 -20.90
N THR A 176 15.11 -12.66 -20.40
CA THR A 176 16.22 -12.99 -19.46
C THR A 176 15.79 -12.77 -18.02
#